data_AF-A0AAN8J107-F1
#
_entry.id   AF-A0AAN8J107-F1
#
_cell.length_a   1.000
_cell.length_b   1.000
_cell.length_c   1.000
_cell.angle_alpha   90.00
_cell.angle_beta   90.00
_cell.angle_gamma   90.00
#
_symmetry.space_group_name_H-M   'P 1'
#
loop_
_entity.id
_entity.type
_entity.pdbx_description
1 polymer ?
#
loop_
_entity_poly.entity_id
_entity_poly.type
_entity_poly.pdbx_seq_one_letter_code
_entity_poly.pdbx_strand_id
1 'polypeptide(L)'
;MQSMDSSAPVASDVWSYLKTASIFGDLIDIALRVKKSISDVGYKMFYSRCERRILAAQMKDRPELEKIGWDSLNYAKTFKLPPLEDKMVTVDGKAMPVEEFREKYEKPRIPCMITGLTDKWKAQQNWTIKVAKLYNDWIKRI
;
A
#
# COMPACT_ATOMS: atom_id res chain seq x y z
N MET A 1 -74.98 -44.57 -3.73
CA MET A 1 -73.95 -44.28 -4.75
C MET A 1 -74.32 -42.92 -5.33
N GLN A 2 -73.50 -41.88 -5.41
CA GLN A 2 -72.06 -41.70 -5.23
C GLN A 2 -71.80 -40.23 -4.85
N SER A 3 -70.77 -40.07 -4.01
CA SER A 3 -69.97 -38.90 -3.64
C SER A 3 -70.24 -37.53 -4.28
N MET A 4 -70.49 -36.54 -3.41
CA MET A 4 -70.11 -35.14 -3.64
C MET A 4 -68.59 -35.03 -3.51
N ASP A 5 -67.86 -34.92 -4.63
CA ASP A 5 -66.44 -34.55 -4.61
C ASP A 5 -66.33 -33.03 -4.51
N SER A 6 -65.98 -32.54 -3.32
CA SER A 6 -65.54 -31.18 -3.10
C SER A 6 -64.13 -31.01 -3.66
N SER A 7 -63.97 -30.43 -4.85
CA SER A 7 -62.66 -29.98 -5.31
C SER A 7 -62.31 -28.63 -4.67
N ALA A 8 -61.72 -28.69 -3.47
CA ALA A 8 -60.93 -27.56 -2.99
C ALA A 8 -59.73 -27.40 -3.95
N PRO A 9 -59.41 -26.19 -4.46
CA PRO A 9 -58.17 -26.00 -5.18
C PRO A 9 -57.02 -26.29 -4.22
N VAL A 10 -56.18 -27.23 -4.65
CA VAL A 10 -54.90 -27.66 -4.10
C VAL A 10 -54.22 -26.51 -3.36
N ALA A 11 -54.15 -26.61 -2.03
CA ALA A 11 -53.25 -25.78 -1.23
C ALA A 11 -51.82 -26.19 -1.60
N SER A 12 -51.29 -25.61 -2.67
CA SER A 12 -49.88 -25.69 -2.99
C SER A 12 -49.14 -24.92 -1.91
N ASP A 13 -48.61 -25.70 -0.97
CA ASP A 13 -47.72 -25.35 0.14
C ASP A 13 -47.25 -23.90 0.17
N VAL A 14 -47.80 -23.12 1.09
CA VAL A 14 -47.22 -21.83 1.54
C VAL A 14 -45.74 -22.01 1.94
N TRP A 15 -45.35 -23.23 2.29
CA TRP A 15 -43.99 -23.66 2.62
C TRP A 15 -43.06 -23.88 1.43
N SER A 16 -43.55 -24.07 0.19
CA SER A 16 -42.68 -24.21 -0.98
C SER A 16 -42.06 -22.87 -1.38
N TYR A 17 -42.76 -21.76 -1.13
CA TYR A 17 -42.24 -20.39 -1.27
C TYR A 17 -41.28 -19.98 -0.15
N LEU A 18 -41.21 -20.72 0.96
CA LEU A 18 -40.23 -20.48 2.03
C LEU A 18 -38.92 -21.25 1.83
N LYS A 19 -38.90 -22.32 1.03
CA LYS A 19 -37.65 -23.01 0.61
C LYS A 19 -36.78 -22.18 -0.36
N THR A 20 -37.24 -20.99 -0.70
CA THR A 20 -36.60 -19.98 -1.53
C THR A 20 -35.42 -19.26 -0.84
N ALA A 21 -34.78 -19.88 0.15
CA ALA A 21 -33.61 -19.33 0.82
C ALA A 21 -32.43 -19.10 -0.15
N SER A 22 -32.34 -19.90 -1.22
CA SER A 22 -31.36 -19.69 -2.29
C SER A 22 -31.59 -18.39 -3.06
N ILE A 23 -32.83 -18.04 -3.40
CA ILE A 23 -33.12 -16.79 -4.14
C ILE A 23 -32.88 -15.57 -3.25
N PHE A 24 -33.18 -15.65 -1.95
CA PHE A 24 -32.81 -14.59 -1.01
C PHE A 24 -31.29 -14.45 -0.90
N GLY A 25 -30.54 -15.56 -0.85
CA GLY A 25 -29.07 -15.54 -0.90
C GLY A 25 -28.53 -14.92 -2.20
N ASP A 26 -29.07 -15.31 -3.35
CA ASP A 26 -28.71 -14.79 -4.66
C ASP A 26 -29.01 -13.29 -4.78
N LEU A 27 -30.15 -12.82 -4.25
CA LEU A 27 -30.52 -11.41 -4.20
C LEU A 27 -29.58 -10.60 -3.31
N ILE A 28 -29.19 -11.14 -2.15
CA ILE A 28 -28.22 -10.50 -1.26
C ILE A 28 -26.86 -10.40 -1.96
N ASP A 29 -26.39 -11.46 -2.61
CA ASP A 29 -25.14 -11.45 -3.36
C ASP A 29 -25.17 -10.48 -4.55
N ILE A 30 -26.30 -10.39 -5.25
CA ILE A 30 -26.50 -9.40 -6.31
C ILE A 30 -26.44 -7.99 -5.73
N ALA A 31 -27.12 -7.73 -4.61
CA ALA A 31 -27.11 -6.42 -3.96
C ALA A 31 -25.69 -6.04 -3.48
N LEU A 32 -24.94 -6.99 -2.92
CA LEU A 32 -23.54 -6.79 -2.51
C LEU A 32 -22.64 -6.50 -3.72
N ARG A 33 -22.82 -7.22 -4.83
CA ARG A 33 -22.08 -6.96 -6.08
C ARG A 33 -22.38 -5.58 -6.66
N VAL A 34 -23.66 -5.18 -6.69
CA VAL A 34 -24.08 -3.86 -7.17
C VAL A 34 -23.52 -2.77 -6.28
N LYS A 35 -23.62 -2.91 -4.96
CA LYS A 35 -23.04 -1.96 -3.98
C LYS A 35 -21.53 -1.82 -4.18
N LYS A 36 -20.82 -2.93 -4.34
CA LYS A 36 -19.37 -2.93 -4.61
C LYS A 36 -19.05 -2.24 -5.93
N SER A 37 -19.79 -2.53 -7.00
CA SER A 37 -19.61 -1.92 -8.32
C SER A 37 -19.82 -0.40 -8.28
N ILE A 38 -20.88 0.08 -7.62
CA ILE A 38 -21.15 1.52 -7.45
C ILE A 38 -20.04 2.19 -6.64
N SER A 39 -19.59 1.55 -5.55
CA SER A 39 -18.48 2.03 -4.75
C SER A 39 -17.17 2.11 -5.56
N ASP A 40 -16.88 1.09 -6.37
CA ASP A 40 -15.67 1.04 -7.20
C ASP A 40 -15.71 2.11 -8.32
N VAL A 41 -16.89 2.36 -8.90
CA VAL A 41 -17.09 3.43 -9.89
C VAL A 41 -16.93 4.80 -9.24
N GLY A 42 -17.55 5.03 -8.08
CA GLY A 42 -17.37 6.25 -7.30
C GLY A 42 -15.90 6.46 -6.93
N TYR A 43 -15.23 5.43 -6.42
CA TYR A 43 -13.81 5.48 -6.06
C TYR A 43 -12.91 5.78 -7.27
N LYS A 44 -13.22 5.24 -8.45
CA LYS A 44 -12.52 5.57 -9.71
C LYS A 44 -12.81 6.98 -10.20
N MET A 45 -13.98 7.54 -9.88
CA MET A 45 -14.38 8.90 -10.28
C MET A 45 -13.77 9.97 -9.37
N PHE A 46 -13.67 9.71 -8.07
CA PHE A 46 -13.11 10.64 -7.09
C PHE A 46 -11.59 10.61 -7.02
N TYR A 47 -10.95 9.46 -7.25
CA TYR A 47 -9.50 9.31 -7.15
C TYR A 47 -8.82 9.05 -8.50
N SER A 48 -7.72 9.78 -8.73
CA SER A 48 -6.86 9.55 -9.88
C SER A 48 -6.25 8.14 -9.87
N ARG A 49 -5.82 7.64 -11.03
CA ARG A 49 -5.14 6.33 -11.13
C ARG A 49 -3.93 6.24 -10.19
N CYS A 50 -3.21 7.35 -9.99
CA CYS A 50 -2.04 7.41 -9.12
C CYS A 50 -2.43 7.27 -7.65
N GLU A 51 -3.42 8.04 -7.19
CA GLU A 51 -3.92 7.98 -5.80
C GLU A 51 -4.41 6.60 -5.43
N ARG A 52 -5.16 5.93 -6.32
CA ARG A 52 -5.63 4.57 -6.07
C ARG A 52 -4.49 3.57 -5.89
N ARG A 53 -3.39 3.73 -6.63
CA ARG A 53 -2.19 2.87 -6.47
C ARG A 53 -1.45 3.17 -5.17
N ILE A 54 -1.39 4.44 -4.77
CA ILE A 54 -0.80 4.86 -3.51
C ILE A 54 -1.60 4.30 -2.34
N LEU A 55 -2.92 4.48 -2.34
CA LEU A 55 -3.82 3.98 -1.29
C LEU A 55 -3.76 2.45 -1.18
N ALA A 56 -3.77 1.73 -2.31
CA ALA A 56 -3.63 0.28 -2.30
C ALA A 56 -2.28 -0.19 -1.71
N ALA A 57 -1.18 0.52 -1.99
CA ALA A 57 0.12 0.22 -1.41
C ALA A 57 0.14 0.53 0.10
N GLN A 58 -0.42 1.67 0.51
CA GLN A 58 -0.53 2.08 1.92
C GLN A 58 -1.35 1.08 2.74
N MET A 59 -2.52 0.66 2.25
CA MET A 59 -3.37 -0.34 2.91
C MET A 59 -2.70 -1.71 3.00
N LYS A 60 -1.90 -2.08 2.01
CA LYS A 60 -1.15 -3.34 2.02
C LYS A 60 0.00 -3.33 3.02
N ASP A 61 0.71 -2.21 3.13
CA ASP A 61 1.88 -2.08 3.99
C ASP A 61 1.49 -1.89 5.47
N ARG A 62 0.53 -0.97 5.74
CA ARG A 62 0.12 -0.57 7.10
C ARG A 62 -1.41 -0.53 7.23
N PRO A 63 -2.10 -1.68 7.28
CA PRO A 63 -3.57 -1.73 7.33
C PRO A 63 -4.15 -1.10 8.60
N GLU A 64 -3.41 -1.06 9.71
CA GLU A 64 -3.86 -0.46 10.97
C GLU A 64 -4.04 1.06 10.90
N LEU A 65 -3.39 1.72 9.94
CA LEU A 65 -3.48 3.17 9.75
C LEU A 65 -4.76 3.59 9.01
N GLU A 66 -5.58 2.66 8.53
CA GLU A 66 -6.86 2.98 7.86
C GLU A 66 -7.81 3.78 8.77
N LYS A 67 -7.80 3.49 10.09
CA LYS A 67 -8.70 4.15 11.06
C LYS A 67 -8.19 5.51 11.53
N ILE A 68 -6.88 5.64 11.69
CA ILE A 68 -6.23 6.78 12.34
C ILE A 68 -5.75 7.81 11.30
N GLY A 69 -5.45 7.35 10.08
CA GLY A 69 -4.87 8.15 9.03
C GLY A 69 -3.36 8.36 9.18
N TRP A 70 -2.69 8.56 8.06
CA TRP A 70 -1.23 8.76 7.99
C TRP A 70 -0.78 10.12 8.56
N ASP A 71 -1.67 11.10 8.60
CA ASP A 71 -1.34 12.49 8.96
C ASP A 71 -1.83 12.92 10.35
N SER A 72 -2.23 11.96 11.20
CA SER A 72 -2.85 12.21 12.52
C SER A 72 -2.05 13.15 13.43
N LEU A 73 -0.71 13.08 13.37
CA LEU A 73 0.19 13.88 14.21
C LEU A 73 0.65 15.19 13.55
N ASN A 74 0.30 15.38 12.27
CA ASN A 74 0.60 16.59 11.47
C ASN A 74 2.08 17.03 11.52
N TYR A 75 3.01 16.07 11.62
CA TYR A 75 4.45 16.34 11.69
C TYR A 75 4.99 17.09 10.47
N ALA A 76 4.33 16.98 9.31
CA ALA A 76 4.68 17.75 8.13
C ALA A 76 4.66 19.28 8.37
N LYS A 77 3.85 19.76 9.31
CA LYS A 77 3.74 21.20 9.65
C LYS A 77 4.38 21.53 11.00
N THR A 78 4.29 20.61 11.96
CA THR A 78 4.67 20.87 13.35
C THR A 78 6.13 20.52 13.64
N PHE A 79 6.68 19.48 12.99
CA PHE A 79 8.02 19.00 13.25
C PHE A 79 9.04 19.78 12.43
N LYS A 80 9.81 20.64 13.10
CA LYS A 80 10.99 21.27 12.53
C LYS A 80 12.20 20.40 12.82
N LEU A 81 12.92 20.00 11.77
CA LEU A 81 14.16 19.25 11.93
C LEU A 81 15.17 20.09 12.73
N PRO A 82 15.60 19.64 13.91
CA PRO A 82 16.61 20.36 14.68
C PRO A 82 17.96 20.32 13.95
N PRO A 83 18.85 21.30 14.19
CA PRO A 83 20.23 21.19 13.72
C PRO A 83 20.87 19.94 14.32
N LEU A 84 21.35 19.04 13.46
CA LEU A 84 22.03 17.83 13.90
C LEU A 84 23.49 18.18 14.22
N GLU A 85 23.87 18.10 15.49
CA GLU A 85 25.27 18.14 15.89
C GLU A 85 25.93 16.82 15.49
N ASP A 86 26.73 16.84 14.43
CA ASP A 86 27.54 15.68 14.07
C ASP A 86 28.74 15.59 15.00
N LYS A 87 28.74 14.58 15.87
CA LYS A 87 29.82 14.27 16.81
C LYS A 87 30.69 13.13 16.32
N MET A 88 30.38 12.55 15.15
CA MET A 88 31.07 11.37 14.66
C MET A 88 32.37 11.75 13.94
N VAL A 89 33.41 10.97 14.17
CA VAL A 89 34.70 11.17 13.51
C VAL A 89 34.55 10.90 12.02
N THR A 90 34.94 11.87 11.21
CA THR A 90 34.97 11.76 9.75
C THR A 90 36.39 11.43 9.29
N VAL A 91 36.50 10.44 8.39
CA VAL A 91 37.75 9.87 7.90
C VAL A 91 37.74 9.88 6.38
N ASP A 92 38.84 10.35 5.76
CA ASP A 92 39.00 10.25 4.31
C ASP A 92 39.44 8.84 3.90
N GLY A 93 38.57 8.15 3.17
CA GLY A 93 38.81 6.78 2.71
C GLY A 93 39.85 6.68 1.59
N LYS A 94 40.24 7.79 0.93
CA LYS A 94 41.33 7.77 -0.06
C LYS A 94 42.72 7.87 0.56
N ALA A 95 42.82 8.54 1.69
CA ALA A 95 44.09 8.79 2.38
C ALA A 95 44.47 7.67 3.35
N MET A 96 43.49 6.92 3.88
CA MET A 96 43.70 5.91 4.91
C MET A 96 43.94 4.50 4.32
N PRO A 97 45.01 3.79 4.70
CA PRO A 97 45.19 2.38 4.35
C PRO A 97 44.26 1.47 5.15
N VAL A 98 44.01 0.27 4.61
CA VAL A 98 43.04 -0.70 5.16
C VAL A 98 43.45 -1.19 6.55
N GLU A 99 44.75 -1.40 6.78
CA GLU A 99 45.30 -1.87 8.04
C GLU A 99 45.05 -0.87 9.18
N GLU A 100 45.26 0.43 8.90
CA GLU A 100 45.02 1.50 9.86
C GLU A 100 43.53 1.60 10.22
N PHE A 101 42.66 1.50 9.21
CA PHE A 101 41.21 1.47 9.43
C PHE A 101 40.78 0.29 10.31
N ARG A 102 41.34 -0.89 10.03
CA ARG A 102 41.02 -2.12 10.77
C ARG A 102 41.43 -2.03 12.23
N GLU A 103 42.59 -1.45 12.53
CA GLU A 103 43.08 -1.31 13.91
C GLU A 103 42.38 -0.23 14.71
N LYS A 104 42.07 0.91 14.08
CA LYS A 104 41.49 2.07 14.77
C LYS A 104 39.96 2.04 14.87
N TYR A 105 39.26 1.41 13.94
CA TYR A 105 37.79 1.46 13.88
C TYR A 105 37.14 0.07 13.90
N GLU A 106 37.57 -0.85 13.03
CA GLU A 106 36.91 -2.16 12.87
C GLU A 106 37.11 -3.08 14.08
N LYS A 107 38.36 -3.33 14.49
CA LYS A 107 38.71 -4.15 15.66
C LYS A 107 38.11 -3.61 16.98
N PRO A 108 38.23 -2.31 17.30
CA PRO A 108 37.63 -1.77 18.52
C PRO A 108 36.13 -1.50 18.40
N ARG A 109 35.52 -1.70 17.21
CA ARG A 109 34.09 -1.47 16.91
C ARG A 109 33.64 -0.03 17.14
N ILE A 110 34.48 0.93 16.75
CA ILE A 110 34.21 2.36 16.88
C ILE A 110 33.56 2.85 15.57
N PRO A 111 32.36 3.48 15.64
CA PRO A 111 31.71 4.02 14.45
C PRO A 111 32.47 5.26 13.93
N CYS A 112 32.56 5.38 12.61
CA CYS A 112 33.12 6.54 11.93
C CYS A 112 32.39 6.79 10.60
N MET A 113 32.44 8.02 10.11
CA MET A 113 32.01 8.36 8.75
C MET A 113 33.20 8.28 7.79
N ILE A 114 33.02 7.59 6.67
CA ILE A 114 34.05 7.45 5.63
C ILE A 114 33.65 8.29 4.42
N THR A 115 34.50 9.24 4.03
CA THR A 115 34.28 10.12 2.88
C THR A 115 35.16 9.76 1.69
N GLY A 116 34.82 10.25 0.50
CA GLY A 116 35.66 10.16 -0.71
C GLY A 116 35.59 8.84 -1.49
N LEU A 117 35.02 7.77 -0.93
CA LEU A 117 34.96 6.46 -1.63
C LEU A 117 33.92 6.43 -2.76
N THR A 118 32.86 7.23 -2.66
CA THR A 118 31.72 7.19 -3.58
C THR A 118 31.78 8.22 -4.71
N ASP A 119 32.81 9.06 -4.78
CA ASP A 119 32.86 10.20 -5.72
C ASP A 119 32.80 9.77 -7.20
N LYS A 120 33.29 8.56 -7.51
CA LYS A 120 33.31 8.03 -8.88
C LYS A 120 32.05 7.23 -9.24
N TRP A 121 31.09 7.11 -8.31
CA TRP A 121 29.93 6.26 -8.51
C TRP A 121 28.93 6.94 -9.43
N LYS A 122 28.49 6.22 -10.48
CA LYS A 122 27.43 6.68 -11.39
C LYS A 122 26.12 6.98 -10.67
N ALA A 123 25.92 6.43 -9.47
CA ALA A 123 24.78 6.69 -8.60
C ALA A 123 24.61 8.19 -8.30
N GLN A 124 25.71 8.96 -8.17
CA GLN A 124 25.63 10.40 -7.90
C GLN A 124 24.88 11.16 -9.00
N GLN A 125 24.98 10.71 -10.26
CA GLN A 125 24.29 11.33 -11.39
C GLN A 125 22.94 10.66 -11.67
N ASN A 126 22.85 9.35 -11.47
CA ASN A 126 21.70 8.55 -11.87
C ASN A 126 20.59 8.49 -10.81
N TRP A 127 20.88 8.70 -9.53
CA TRP A 127 19.88 8.61 -8.46
C TRP A 127 19.29 9.98 -8.14
N THR A 128 18.73 10.61 -9.16
CA THR A 128 17.97 11.86 -9.01
C THR A 128 16.50 11.63 -9.33
N ILE A 129 15.61 12.44 -8.74
CA ILE A 129 14.16 12.35 -8.97
C ILE A 129 13.82 12.46 -10.47
N LYS A 130 14.64 13.17 -11.25
CA LYS A 130 14.48 13.30 -12.71
C LYS A 130 14.68 11.96 -13.44
N VAL A 131 15.59 11.10 -12.97
CA VAL A 131 15.87 9.80 -13.60
C VAL A 131 14.72 8.81 -13.42
N ALA A 132 13.92 8.94 -12.35
CA ALA A 132 12.69 8.16 -12.20
C ALA A 132 11.69 8.39 -13.34
N LYS A 133 11.67 9.58 -13.97
CA LYS A 133 10.85 9.84 -15.17
C LYS A 133 11.38 9.09 -16.39
N LEU A 134 12.71 9.08 -16.57
CA LEU A 134 13.37 8.38 -17.69
C LEU A 134 13.10 6.87 -17.65
N TYR A 135 13.10 6.27 -16.46
CA TYR A 135 12.80 4.84 -16.30
C TYR A 135 11.35 4.51 -16.70
N ASN A 136 10.39 5.36 -16.34
CA ASN A 136 9.00 5.21 -16.74
C ASN A 136 8.79 5.35 -18.26
N ASP A 137 9.53 6.24 -18.92
CA ASP A 137 9.45 6.40 -20.38
C ASP A 137 10.13 5.26 -21.13
N TRP A 138 11.20 4.70 -20.55
CA TRP A 138 11.87 3.52 -21.11
C TRP A 138 10.97 2.27 -21.04
N ILE A 139 10.30 2.04 -19.91
CA ILE A 139 9.32 0.94 -19.76
C ILE A 139 8.17 1.04 -20.77
N LYS A 140 7.73 2.25 -21.15
CA LYS A 140 6.65 2.45 -22.12
C LYS A 140 7.08 2.22 -23.58
N ARG A 141 8.38 2.17 -23.87
CA ARG A 141 8.94 1.97 -25.21
C ARG A 141 9.25 0.51 -25.53
N ILE A 142 9.14 -0.37 -24.54
CA ILE A 142 9.23 -1.83 -24.66
C ILE A 142 7.82 -2.38 -24.82
#